data_AF-A0AA37URZ9-F1
#
_entry.id   AF-A0AA37URZ9-F1
#
_cell.length_a   1.000
_cell.length_b   1.000
_cell.length_c   1.000
_cell.angle_alpha   90.00
_cell.angle_beta   90.00
_cell.angle_gamma   90.00
#
_symmetry.space_group_name_H-M   'P 1'
#
loop_
_entity.id
_entity.type
_entity.pdbx_description
1 polymer ?
#
loop_
_entity_poly.entity_id
_entity_poly.type
_entity_poly.pdbx_seq_one_letter_code
_entity_poly.pdbx_strand_id
1 'polypeptide(L)'
;MANRTHDAAAWHEKVLFSSVESCSEAIFVYDVGTGGLPSFREQALNDSPGAALPVDPRGPRAASAVSSYFGDADYTIPLGQVSYFSNVTFREEVMPVTANLVAKRGSDFVLFNMINELADRGILGTVLTGRTAFPS
;
A
#
# COMPACT_ATOMS: atom_id res chain seq x y z
N MET A 1 -18.89 16.32 -7.38
CA MET A 1 -19.07 15.65 -6.07
C MET A 1 -20.16 14.58 -6.09
N ALA A 2 -21.32 14.80 -6.73
CA ALA A 2 -22.41 13.80 -6.77
C ALA A 2 -21.98 12.41 -7.30
N ASN A 3 -21.23 12.35 -8.41
CA ASN A 3 -20.75 11.08 -8.98
C ASN A 3 -19.85 10.30 -8.01
N ARG A 4 -18.91 10.97 -7.34
CA ARG A 4 -18.00 10.32 -6.37
C ARG A 4 -18.77 9.64 -5.24
N THR A 5 -19.77 10.30 -4.67
CA THR A 5 -20.57 9.73 -3.57
C THR A 5 -21.41 8.54 -4.04
N HIS A 6 -21.99 8.63 -5.24
CA HIS A 6 -22.71 7.51 -5.85
C HIS A 6 -21.80 6.30 -6.09
N ASP A 7 -20.63 6.53 -6.67
CA ASP A 7 -19.67 5.45 -6.97
C ASP A 7 -19.11 4.84 -5.68
N ALA A 8 -18.83 5.66 -4.65
CA ALA A 8 -18.43 5.19 -3.33
C ALA A 8 -19.50 4.31 -2.69
N ALA A 9 -20.78 4.69 -2.78
CA ALA A 9 -21.87 3.87 -2.27
C ALA A 9 -21.91 2.49 -2.97
N ALA A 10 -21.77 2.45 -4.29
CA ALA A 10 -21.74 1.18 -5.03
C ALA A 10 -20.49 0.34 -4.69
N TRP A 11 -19.33 0.98 -4.52
CA TRP A 11 -18.10 0.32 -4.06
C TRP A 11 -18.24 -0.28 -2.66
N HIS A 12 -18.84 0.47 -1.73
CA HIS A 12 -19.11 0.06 -0.35
C HIS A 12 -20.28 -0.92 -0.19
N GLU A 13 -21.03 -1.16 -1.26
CA GLU A 13 -22.09 -2.17 -1.31
C GLU A 13 -21.57 -3.48 -1.91
N LYS A 14 -20.69 -3.42 -2.90
CA LYS A 14 -20.31 -4.59 -3.72
C LYS A 14 -18.89 -5.10 -3.49
N VAL A 15 -17.96 -4.23 -3.10
CA VAL A 15 -16.53 -4.58 -2.98
C VAL A 15 -16.10 -4.52 -1.52
N LEU A 16 -16.11 -3.33 -0.91
CA LEU A 16 -15.83 -3.14 0.51
C LEU A 16 -17.14 -3.08 1.29
N PHE A 17 -17.88 -4.19 1.26
CA PHE A 17 -19.18 -4.29 1.90
C PHE A 17 -19.08 -4.52 3.41
N SER A 18 -20.20 -4.29 4.09
CA SER A 18 -20.34 -4.50 5.54
C SER A 18 -21.47 -5.50 5.80
N SER A 19 -21.39 -6.23 6.90
CA SER A 19 -22.47 -7.08 7.40
C SER A 19 -23.02 -6.52 8.72
N VAL A 20 -23.88 -7.29 9.38
CA VAL A 20 -24.32 -7.00 10.75
C VAL A 20 -23.22 -7.24 11.79
N GLU A 21 -22.20 -8.02 11.46
CA GLU A 21 -21.10 -8.39 12.36
C GLU A 21 -19.85 -7.53 12.14
N SER A 22 -19.56 -7.11 10.91
CA SER A 22 -18.40 -6.29 10.58
C SER A 22 -18.73 -5.06 9.75
N CYS A 23 -18.10 -3.94 10.09
CA CYS A 23 -18.14 -2.71 9.28
C CYS A 23 -17.26 -2.80 8.01
N SER A 24 -16.44 -3.85 7.83
CA SER A 24 -15.77 -4.17 6.57
C SER A 24 -15.54 -5.68 6.48
N GLU A 25 -16.23 -6.35 5.56
CA GLU A 25 -16.13 -7.80 5.33
C GLU A 25 -15.04 -8.17 4.33
N ALA A 26 -14.60 -7.20 3.53
CA ALA A 26 -13.52 -7.37 2.59
C ALA A 26 -12.34 -6.47 2.98
N ILE A 27 -11.15 -6.97 2.67
CA ILE A 27 -9.91 -6.20 2.64
C ILE A 27 -9.47 -6.15 1.19
N PHE A 28 -9.27 -4.94 0.67
CA PHE A 28 -8.65 -4.76 -0.64
C PHE A 28 -7.15 -4.54 -0.45
N VAL A 29 -6.33 -5.28 -1.21
CA VAL A 29 -4.88 -5.27 -1.09
C VAL A 29 -4.26 -4.81 -2.39
N TYR A 30 -3.36 -3.84 -2.30
CA TYR A 30 -2.56 -3.39 -3.44
C TYR A 30 -1.18 -2.95 -3.00
N ASP A 31 -0.27 -2.70 -3.94
CA ASP A 31 1.05 -2.13 -3.67
C ASP A 31 1.11 -0.70 -4.22
N VAL A 32 1.23 0.30 -3.33
CA VAL A 32 1.55 1.69 -3.73
C VAL A 32 3.05 1.91 -3.91
N GLY A 33 3.86 0.97 -3.44
CA GLY A 33 5.28 0.98 -3.65
C GLY A 33 5.64 0.36 -4.99
N THR A 34 6.83 -0.21 -5.01
CA THR A 34 7.50 -0.73 -6.20
C THR A 34 7.97 -2.16 -5.95
N GLY A 35 7.34 -2.88 -5.00
CA GLY A 35 7.75 -4.23 -4.61
C GLY A 35 9.21 -4.36 -4.16
N GLY A 36 9.81 -3.29 -3.64
CA GLY A 36 11.24 -3.28 -3.29
C GLY A 36 12.18 -2.83 -4.42
N LEU A 37 11.66 -2.36 -5.55
CA LEU A 37 12.48 -1.79 -6.62
C LEU A 37 12.68 -0.28 -6.44
N PRO A 38 13.82 0.30 -6.79
CA PRO A 38 14.01 1.75 -6.67
C PRO A 38 13.23 2.54 -7.72
N SER A 39 12.49 3.57 -7.28
CA SER A 39 12.01 4.65 -8.16
C SER A 39 12.95 5.85 -8.05
N PHE A 40 13.67 6.13 -9.13
CA PHE A 40 14.52 7.30 -9.26
C PHE A 40 13.76 8.49 -9.84
N ARG A 41 14.31 9.69 -9.67
CA ARG A 41 13.78 10.90 -10.32
C ARG A 41 14.06 10.87 -11.83
N GLU A 42 15.20 10.34 -12.21
CA GLU A 42 15.67 10.21 -13.57
C GLU A 42 14.95 9.05 -14.27
N GLN A 43 14.12 9.36 -15.26
CA GLN A 43 13.32 8.37 -15.96
C GLN A 43 14.15 7.21 -16.54
N ALA A 44 15.34 7.50 -17.08
CA ALA A 44 16.24 6.52 -17.67
C ALA A 44 16.81 5.50 -16.66
N LEU A 45 16.65 5.74 -15.35
CA LEU A 45 17.04 4.79 -14.31
C LEU A 45 15.88 3.89 -13.87
N ASN A 46 14.68 4.09 -14.43
CA ASN A 46 13.45 3.41 -14.03
C ASN A 46 12.96 2.39 -15.07
N ASP A 47 13.85 1.89 -15.92
CA ASP A 47 13.50 0.98 -17.01
C ASP A 47 13.14 -0.45 -16.52
N SER A 48 13.34 -0.73 -15.23
CA SER A 48 12.96 -2.02 -14.63
C SER A 48 11.43 -2.15 -14.50
N PRO A 49 10.83 -3.29 -14.91
CA PRO A 49 9.40 -3.54 -14.74
C PRO A 49 8.99 -3.41 -13.26
N GLY A 50 8.08 -2.49 -12.95
CA GLY A 50 7.58 -2.25 -11.58
C GLY A 50 8.37 -1.22 -10.76
N ALA A 51 9.50 -0.72 -11.27
CA ALA A 51 10.34 0.26 -10.58
C ALA A 51 9.86 1.71 -10.70
N ALA A 52 8.83 1.98 -11.50
CA ALA A 52 8.36 3.33 -11.80
C ALA A 52 6.84 3.47 -11.64
N LEU A 53 6.42 4.53 -10.94
CA LEU A 53 5.02 4.95 -10.79
C LEU A 53 4.64 6.28 -11.45
N PRO A 54 5.19 6.76 -12.59
CA PRO A 54 4.41 7.66 -13.42
C PRO A 54 3.42 6.82 -14.24
N VAL A 55 2.54 6.08 -13.54
CA VAL A 55 1.44 5.36 -14.19
C VAL A 55 0.40 6.38 -14.63
N ASP A 56 -0.19 6.19 -15.81
CA ASP A 56 -1.35 6.98 -16.22
C ASP A 56 -2.39 6.86 -15.08
N PRO A 57 -2.82 7.98 -14.45
CA PRO A 57 -3.76 7.95 -13.33
C PRO A 57 -5.13 7.38 -13.72
N ARG A 58 -5.38 7.22 -15.03
CA ARG A 58 -6.60 6.59 -15.59
C ARG A 58 -6.40 5.10 -15.90
N GLY A 59 -5.18 4.60 -15.75
CA GLY A 59 -4.81 3.22 -16.04
C GLY A 59 -5.06 2.28 -14.86
N PRO A 60 -5.18 0.96 -15.09
CA PRO A 60 -5.44 -0.04 -14.05
C PRO A 60 -4.32 -0.17 -13.01
N ARG A 61 -3.17 0.45 -13.26
CA ARG A 61 -2.02 0.50 -12.33
C ARG A 61 -2.08 1.67 -11.34
N ALA A 62 -3.08 2.55 -11.44
CA ALA A 62 -3.32 3.65 -10.51
C ALA A 62 -4.13 3.22 -9.27
N ALA A 63 -3.89 2.00 -8.76
CA ALA A 63 -4.65 1.43 -7.64
C ALA A 63 -4.62 2.33 -6.38
N SER A 64 -3.53 3.08 -6.18
CA SER A 64 -3.38 4.04 -5.09
C SER A 64 -4.38 5.22 -5.12
N ALA A 65 -5.00 5.49 -6.26
CA ALA A 65 -6.05 6.51 -6.37
C ALA A 65 -7.43 5.99 -5.89
N VAL A 66 -7.62 4.67 -5.81
CA VAL A 66 -8.92 4.03 -5.52
C VAL A 66 -9.41 4.42 -4.13
N SER A 67 -8.62 4.18 -3.09
CA SER A 67 -8.99 4.47 -1.70
C SER A 67 -9.23 5.95 -1.48
N SER A 68 -8.42 6.81 -2.12
CA SER A 68 -8.59 8.27 -2.06
C SER A 68 -9.89 8.73 -2.72
N TYR A 69 -10.26 8.12 -3.86
CA TYR A 69 -11.49 8.45 -4.58
C TYR A 69 -12.73 8.05 -3.77
N PHE A 70 -12.76 6.84 -3.20
CA PHE A 70 -13.88 6.32 -2.43
C PHE A 70 -13.90 6.76 -0.96
N GLY A 71 -12.78 7.29 -0.46
CA GLY A 71 -12.62 7.74 0.92
C GLY A 71 -12.56 6.59 1.90
N ASP A 72 -11.86 5.52 1.51
CA ASP A 72 -11.63 4.30 2.29
C ASP A 72 -10.54 4.50 3.35
N ALA A 73 -10.50 3.61 4.35
CA ALA A 73 -9.38 3.52 5.28
C ALA A 73 -8.25 2.73 4.59
N ASP A 74 -7.04 3.30 4.52
CA ASP A 74 -5.92 2.74 3.75
C ASP A 74 -4.62 2.81 4.54
N TYR A 75 -4.07 1.64 4.88
CA TYR A 75 -2.89 1.53 5.72
C TYR A 75 -1.76 0.89 4.91
N THR A 76 -0.65 1.60 4.75
CA THR A 76 0.59 1.02 4.23
C THR A 76 1.33 0.30 5.36
N ILE A 77 1.48 -1.01 5.24
CA ILE A 77 2.17 -1.86 6.21
C ILE A 77 3.54 -2.30 5.69
N PRO A 78 4.57 -2.38 6.57
CA PRO A 78 5.90 -2.84 6.18
C PRO A 78 5.97 -4.37 6.23
N LEU A 79 6.39 -4.99 5.12
CA LEU A 79 6.56 -6.45 5.02
C LEU A 79 8.02 -6.88 5.13
N GLY A 80 8.95 -6.00 4.80
CA GLY A 80 10.38 -6.30 4.80
C GLY A 80 11.18 -5.25 4.06
N GLN A 81 12.40 -5.62 3.67
CA GLN A 81 13.28 -4.80 2.85
C GLN A 81 14.15 -5.68 1.96
N VAL A 82 14.58 -5.14 0.83
CA VAL A 82 15.49 -5.81 -0.11
C VAL A 82 16.67 -4.89 -0.44
N SER A 83 17.85 -5.47 -0.62
CA SER A 83 19.02 -4.73 -1.08
C SER A 83 19.02 -4.59 -2.60
N TYR A 84 19.54 -3.46 -3.08
CA TYR A 84 19.81 -3.23 -4.50
C TYR A 84 21.10 -2.42 -4.66
N PHE A 85 21.77 -2.59 -5.80
CA PHE A 85 22.89 -1.73 -6.17
C PHE A 85 22.38 -0.44 -6.80
N SER A 86 22.69 0.70 -6.20
CA SER A 86 22.22 2.00 -6.67
C SER A 86 23.14 2.56 -7.77
N ASN A 87 22.57 2.82 -8.94
CA ASN A 87 23.27 3.50 -10.04
C ASN A 87 23.51 5.00 -9.79
N VAL A 88 22.96 5.54 -8.71
CA VAL A 88 23.16 6.95 -8.31
C VAL A 88 24.29 7.07 -7.29
N THR A 89 24.31 6.20 -6.28
CA THR A 89 25.28 6.28 -5.18
C THR A 89 26.43 5.29 -5.31
N PHE A 90 26.38 4.38 -6.29
CA PHE A 90 27.39 3.35 -6.58
C PHE A 90 27.72 2.46 -5.38
N ARG A 91 26.71 2.17 -4.56
CA ARG A 91 26.78 1.26 -3.41
C ARG A 91 25.50 0.47 -3.27
N GLU A 92 25.55 -0.56 -2.45
CA GLU A 92 24.36 -1.27 -2.01
C GLU A 92 23.51 -0.38 -1.08
N GLU A 93 22.23 -0.27 -1.41
CA GLU A 93 21.21 0.43 -0.64
C GLU A 93 20.03 -0.50 -0.42
N VAL A 94 19.12 -0.12 0.46
CA VAL A 94 17.95 -0.94 0.80
C VAL A 94 16.67 -0.22 0.41
N MET A 95 15.70 -1.00 -0.07
CA MET A 95 14.37 -0.55 -0.42
C MET A 95 13.36 -1.27 0.47
N PRO A 96 12.45 -0.56 1.16
CA PRO A 96 11.37 -1.21 1.88
C PRO A 96 10.42 -1.93 0.93
N VAL A 97 9.88 -3.05 1.39
CA VAL A 97 8.78 -3.78 0.76
C VAL A 97 7.55 -3.55 1.63
N THR A 98 6.48 -3.05 1.01
CA THR A 98 5.24 -2.67 1.69
C THR A 98 4.04 -3.25 0.97
N ALA A 99 2.90 -3.27 1.65
CA ALA A 99 1.60 -3.46 1.02
C ALA A 99 0.58 -2.48 1.61
N ASN A 100 -0.43 -2.12 0.84
CA ASN A 100 -1.58 -1.35 1.29
C ASN A 100 -2.72 -2.29 1.61
N LEU A 101 -3.30 -2.12 2.79
CA LEU A 101 -4.51 -2.81 3.23
C LEU A 101 -5.62 -1.77 3.34
N VAL A 102 -6.74 -2.04 2.67
CA VAL A 102 -7.86 -1.11 2.57
C VAL A 102 -9.11 -1.74 3.16
N ALA A 103 -9.78 -0.98 4.03
CA ALA A 103 -11.08 -1.32 4.57
C ALA A 103 -12.10 -0.23 4.19
N LYS A 104 -13.39 -0.59 4.28
CA LYS A 104 -14.50 0.34 4.04
C LYS A 104 -14.30 1.65 4.83
N ARG A 105 -14.72 2.77 4.24
CA ARG A 105 -14.78 4.08 4.90
C ARG A 105 -15.32 3.99 6.34
N GLY A 106 -14.54 4.50 7.30
CA GLY A 106 -14.91 4.57 8.72
C GLY A 106 -14.67 3.27 9.50
N SER A 107 -14.00 2.28 8.89
CA SER A 107 -13.72 0.97 9.48
C SER A 107 -12.25 0.80 9.89
N ASP A 108 -11.56 1.88 10.23
CA ASP A 108 -10.13 1.93 10.58
C ASP A 108 -9.73 0.89 11.66
N PHE A 109 -10.60 0.63 12.64
CA PHE A 109 -10.33 -0.36 13.68
C PHE A 109 -10.26 -1.80 13.17
N VAL A 110 -10.88 -2.13 12.03
CA VAL A 110 -10.70 -3.45 11.39
C VAL A 110 -9.23 -3.62 10.99
N LEU A 111 -8.64 -2.60 10.36
CA LEU A 111 -7.23 -2.61 9.98
C LEU A 111 -6.31 -2.58 11.20
N PHE A 112 -6.60 -1.73 12.19
CA PHE A 112 -5.79 -1.62 13.40
C PHE A 112 -5.73 -2.95 14.17
N ASN A 113 -6.87 -3.59 14.40
CA ASN A 113 -6.92 -4.88 15.10
C ASN A 113 -6.21 -5.98 14.31
N MET A 114 -6.38 -6.02 12.99
CA MET A 114 -5.67 -6.96 12.14
C MET A 114 -4.16 -6.75 12.21
N ILE A 115 -3.67 -5.50 12.17
CA ILE A 115 -2.25 -5.19 12.23
C ILE A 115 -1.66 -5.59 13.59
N ASN A 116 -2.36 -5.34 14.69
CA ASN A 116 -1.93 -5.79 16.01
C ASN A 116 -1.81 -7.32 16.06
N GLU A 117 -2.81 -8.05 15.56
CA GLU A 117 -2.76 -9.52 15.51
C GLU A 117 -1.60 -10.04 14.64
N LEU A 118 -1.34 -9.39 13.50
CA LEU A 118 -0.20 -9.75 12.65
C LEU A 118 1.15 -9.47 13.33
N ALA A 119 1.25 -8.38 14.11
CA ALA A 119 2.44 -8.07 14.89
C ALA A 119 2.62 -9.06 16.05
N ASP A 120 1.56 -9.38 16.79
CA ASP A 120 1.57 -10.35 17.89
C ASP A 120 1.98 -11.76 17.42
N ARG A 121 1.62 -12.11 16.18
CA ARG A 121 2.03 -13.36 15.53
C ARG A 121 3.45 -13.30 14.93
N GLY A 122 4.13 -12.17 15.00
CA GLY A 122 5.46 -11.97 14.42
C GLY A 122 5.50 -11.93 12.89
N ILE A 123 4.35 -11.73 12.23
CA ILE A 123 4.28 -11.57 10.78
C ILE A 123 4.73 -10.15 10.39
N LEU A 124 4.32 -9.15 11.15
CA LEU A 124 4.80 -7.77 11.01
C LEU A 124 5.86 -7.46 12.05
N GLY A 125 6.97 -6.90 11.61
CA GLY A 125 8.06 -6.46 12.47
C GLY A 125 7.98 -4.97 12.81
N THR A 126 8.55 -4.59 13.95
CA THR A 126 8.77 -3.18 14.28
C THR A 126 9.80 -2.58 13.32
N VAL A 127 9.48 -1.42 12.74
CA VAL A 127 10.41 -0.69 11.87
C VAL A 127 11.32 0.24 12.67
N LEU A 128 12.54 0.40 12.19
CA LEU A 128 13.55 1.31 12.72
C LEU A 128 13.66 2.56 11.85
N THR A 129 14.19 3.62 12.45
CA THR A 129 14.61 4.82 11.72
C THR A 129 16.03 4.65 11.20
N GLY A 130 16.34 5.28 10.05
CA GLY A 130 17.71 5.35 9.53
C GLY A 130 17.83 4.72 8.15
N ARG A 131 18.98 4.08 7.90
CA ARG A 131 19.29 3.52 6.58
C ARG A 131 18.59 2.20 6.30
N THR A 132 18.16 1.46 7.33
CA THR A 132 17.44 0.19 7.19
C THR A 132 16.15 0.25 8.00
N ALA A 133 15.07 -0.26 7.43
CA ALA A 133 13.76 -0.33 8.08
C ALA A 133 13.69 -1.47 9.10
N PHE A 134 14.49 -2.51 8.94
CA PHE A 134 14.53 -3.67 9.83
C PHE A 134 15.95 -3.89 10.40
N PRO A 135 16.07 -4.44 11.62
CA PRO A 135 17.35 -4.87 12.16
C PRO A 135 17.96 -5.98 11.28
N SER A 136 19.29 -6.04 11.28
CA SER A 136 20.08 -7.06 10.57
C SER A 136 20.18 -8.36 11.37
#